data_AF-A0A2D4S654-F1
#
_entry.id   AF-A0A2D4S654-F1
#
_cell.length_a   1.000
_cell.length_b   1.000
_cell.length_c   1.000
_cell.angle_alpha   90.00
_cell.angle_beta   90.00
_cell.angle_gamma   90.00
#
_symmetry.space_group_name_H-M   'P 1'
#
loop_
_entity.id
_entity.type
_entity.pdbx_description
1 polymer ?
#
loop_
_entity_poly.entity_id
_entity_poly.type
_entity_poly.pdbx_seq_one_letter_code
_entity_poly.pdbx_strand_id
1 'polypeptide(L)'
;DWPKEGDDHHIDEWWDWALENHLSKTFASREYDVCIVNYTWLSKALEFAQEKTYKVLDTHDKFSGRRELLASQGIGKEFFHTTEDQEVLALDRADLVWAIKEEEEADFKNMGTKAKVSTLLHIDDRREASTPNFENGVTFGFIGANNNINRVNILRFMERATPIFKKYCAPLTVEIAGSICNEIEVQDNPFFKTVGYVDSIDQFYDDIHAAIIPMEFSTGLKIKVAEALSQTKPMFSHKHAMEGFTSCHDFHELISFEEMALAMTDCSYASDELVYLSDASAKSHKVTEQKIWDELSELKEDILKRKQVFVLLPNEYGMKNKLAHYIAQAKVDLCNWNFKDASYFIVDQPAEGRSHSSFIRFVEAHELEKSIADQMPSTILNLSENFPDIKVEPKTLVVSLVPIISDKVKSKLTYKSYNSVVDKLYFPSLGHIHLDLEATRQNIEECWIIGSSNSPFSHQFISLLAGSTKVRNLEITSLKDIDSLFTVTSGLPKIIVNTKSDGELSYSEQIMLEIAEKYDVEIRNITHSQLLYLKRSNEKGNYDKQFFPSWEKFLQNNFSHNSQNF
;
A
#
# COMPACT_ATOMS: atom_id res chain seq x y z
N ASP A 1 -8.35 25.10 -28.49
CA ASP A 1 -9.52 24.20 -28.36
C ASP A 1 -9.09 22.94 -27.64
N TRP A 2 -9.93 22.46 -26.73
CA TRP A 2 -9.71 21.28 -25.91
C TRP A 2 -10.78 20.24 -26.34
N PRO A 3 -10.46 18.94 -26.49
CA PRO A 3 -9.16 18.26 -26.32
C PRO A 3 -8.06 18.66 -27.31
N LYS A 4 -6.79 18.31 -27.02
CA LYS A 4 -5.64 18.61 -27.90
C LYS A 4 -5.71 17.88 -29.24
N GLU A 5 -6.18 16.64 -29.24
CA GLU A 5 -6.35 15.80 -30.42
C GLU A 5 -7.68 15.04 -30.34
N GLY A 6 -8.38 14.90 -31.47
CA GLY A 6 -9.62 14.14 -31.54
C GLY A 6 -10.79 14.78 -30.77
N ASP A 7 -11.68 13.90 -30.29
CA ASP A 7 -12.97 14.27 -29.74
C ASP A 7 -13.07 14.18 -28.22
N ASP A 8 -12.16 13.41 -27.60
CA ASP A 8 -12.05 13.05 -26.18
C ASP A 8 -10.58 13.20 -25.71
N HIS A 9 -10.35 13.50 -24.42
CA HIS A 9 -9.01 13.69 -23.89
C HIS A 9 -8.22 12.38 -23.81
N HIS A 10 -6.90 12.46 -24.00
CA HIS A 10 -6.01 11.43 -23.49
C HIS A 10 -5.90 11.52 -21.97
N ILE A 11 -5.74 10.38 -21.30
CA ILE A 11 -5.80 10.32 -19.83
C ILE A 11 -4.73 11.19 -19.15
N ASP A 12 -3.56 11.30 -19.76
CA ASP A 12 -2.43 12.09 -19.26
C ASP A 12 -2.34 13.49 -19.88
N GLU A 13 -3.35 13.94 -20.63
CA GLU A 13 -3.27 15.20 -21.40
C GLU A 13 -3.02 16.42 -20.50
N TRP A 14 -3.49 16.35 -19.25
CA TRP A 14 -3.40 17.39 -18.23
C TRP A 14 -2.23 17.18 -17.25
N TRP A 15 -1.39 16.17 -17.48
CA TRP A 15 -0.25 15.90 -16.61
C TRP A 15 0.75 17.06 -16.59
N ASP A 16 1.22 17.43 -15.40
CA ASP A 16 2.20 18.50 -15.18
C ASP A 16 3.58 17.93 -14.81
N TRP A 17 4.60 18.30 -15.57
CA TRP A 17 6.00 17.90 -15.32
C TRP A 17 6.52 18.43 -13.97
N ALA A 18 6.00 19.55 -13.48
CA ALA A 18 6.38 20.10 -12.19
C ALA A 18 5.90 19.19 -11.04
N LEU A 19 4.70 18.62 -11.18
CA LEU A 19 4.16 17.63 -10.25
C LEU A 19 5.00 16.35 -10.27
N GLU A 20 5.35 15.85 -11.45
CA GLU A 20 6.25 14.69 -11.61
C GLU A 20 7.59 14.87 -10.88
N ASN A 21 8.25 16.01 -11.06
CA ASN A 21 9.52 16.30 -10.38
C ASN A 21 9.34 16.39 -8.86
N HIS A 22 8.21 16.92 -8.39
CA HIS A 22 7.89 16.97 -6.97
C HIS A 22 7.68 15.56 -6.40
N LEU A 23 6.83 14.75 -7.03
CA LEU A 23 6.55 13.37 -6.61
C LEU A 23 7.80 12.51 -6.59
N SER A 24 8.63 12.60 -7.64
CA SER A 24 9.90 11.86 -7.73
C SER A 24 10.82 12.18 -6.55
N LYS A 25 10.94 13.45 -6.16
CA LYS A 25 11.73 13.87 -5.00
C LYS A 25 11.11 13.40 -3.69
N THR A 26 9.79 13.51 -3.56
CA THR A 26 9.04 13.10 -2.37
C THR A 26 9.21 11.59 -2.11
N PHE A 27 8.98 10.75 -3.12
CA PHE A 27 9.17 9.30 -3.01
C PHE A 27 10.64 8.88 -2.89
N ALA A 28 11.60 9.67 -3.36
CA ALA A 28 13.01 9.40 -3.10
C ALA A 28 13.41 9.70 -1.64
N SER A 29 12.74 10.69 -1.01
CA SER A 29 13.10 11.18 0.33
C SER A 29 12.53 10.35 1.47
N ARG A 30 11.38 9.70 1.26
CA ARG A 30 10.64 8.99 2.30
C ARG A 30 9.81 7.86 1.71
N GLU A 31 9.52 6.87 2.54
CA GLU A 31 8.63 5.77 2.23
C GLU A 31 7.21 6.06 2.70
N TYR A 32 6.24 5.58 1.94
CA TYR A 32 4.82 5.73 2.20
C TYR A 32 4.14 4.36 2.11
N ASP A 33 3.30 4.06 3.10
CA ASP A 33 2.53 2.82 3.10
C ASP A 33 1.38 2.88 2.07
N VAL A 34 0.82 4.08 1.83
CA VAL A 34 -0.30 4.31 0.90
C VAL A 34 -0.06 5.60 0.10
N CYS A 35 -0.45 5.57 -1.18
CA CYS A 35 -0.57 6.75 -2.04
C CYS A 35 -2.00 6.79 -2.60
N ILE A 36 -2.75 7.83 -2.25
CA ILE A 36 -4.12 8.06 -2.72
C ILE A 36 -4.08 9.21 -3.72
N VAL A 37 -4.61 8.97 -4.92
CA VAL A 37 -4.71 9.96 -5.99
C VAL A 37 -6.18 10.18 -6.32
N ASN A 38 -6.59 11.44 -6.35
CA ASN A 38 -7.95 11.82 -6.73
C ASN A 38 -8.01 12.07 -8.24
N TYR A 39 -9.10 11.64 -8.87
CA TYR A 39 -9.40 11.74 -10.31
C TYR A 39 -8.50 10.91 -11.24
N THR A 40 -9.13 10.33 -12.26
CA THR A 40 -8.48 9.44 -13.23
C THR A 40 -7.39 10.13 -14.05
N TRP A 41 -7.53 11.41 -14.41
CA TRP A 41 -6.50 12.16 -15.16
C TRP A 41 -5.25 12.51 -14.35
N LEU A 42 -5.29 12.37 -13.02
CA LEU A 42 -4.10 12.50 -12.16
C LEU A 42 -3.46 11.14 -11.85
N SER A 43 -4.06 10.02 -12.28
CA SER A 43 -3.62 8.66 -11.97
C SER A 43 -2.15 8.38 -12.30
N LYS A 44 -1.56 9.10 -13.25
CA LYS A 44 -0.12 8.99 -13.56
C LYS A 44 0.79 9.23 -12.35
N ALA A 45 0.31 9.98 -11.34
CA ALA A 45 1.00 10.13 -10.07
C ALA A 45 1.33 8.79 -9.39
N LEU A 46 0.50 7.75 -9.58
CA LEU A 46 0.70 6.41 -9.02
C LEU A 46 1.89 5.66 -9.65
N GLU A 47 2.32 6.04 -10.85
CA GLU A 47 3.51 5.45 -11.49
C GLU A 47 4.80 5.83 -10.77
N PHE A 48 4.81 6.97 -10.06
CA PHE A 48 5.97 7.45 -9.28
C PHE A 48 6.02 6.87 -7.87
N ALA A 49 4.91 6.31 -7.37
CA ALA A 49 4.88 5.63 -6.09
C ALA A 49 5.73 4.35 -6.16
N GLN A 50 6.54 4.13 -5.13
CA GLN A 50 7.38 2.93 -5.00
C GLN A 50 6.53 1.66 -5.07
N GLU A 51 7.10 0.55 -5.54
CA GLU A 51 6.37 -0.70 -5.74
C GLU A 51 5.68 -1.24 -4.47
N LYS A 52 6.25 -0.97 -3.29
CA LYS A 52 5.67 -1.35 -2.00
C LYS A 52 4.51 -0.48 -1.53
N THR A 53 4.38 0.74 -2.04
CA THR A 53 3.33 1.66 -1.62
C THR A 53 2.00 1.14 -2.17
N TYR A 54 0.97 1.04 -1.32
CA TYR A 54 -0.37 0.65 -1.75
C TYR A 54 -1.01 1.82 -2.52
N LYS A 55 -1.39 1.57 -3.78
CA LYS A 55 -1.83 2.61 -4.72
C LYS A 55 -3.34 2.62 -4.78
N VAL A 56 -3.94 3.73 -4.36
CA VAL A 56 -5.40 3.93 -4.40
C VAL A 56 -5.73 5.05 -5.39
N LEU A 57 -6.65 4.77 -6.31
CA LEU A 57 -7.23 5.77 -7.18
C LEU A 57 -8.68 6.05 -6.74
N ASP A 58 -8.93 7.24 -6.25
CA ASP A 58 -10.27 7.75 -5.94
C ASP A 58 -10.83 8.45 -7.17
N THR A 59 -11.84 7.86 -7.82
CA THR A 59 -12.24 8.25 -9.18
C THR A 59 -13.19 9.42 -9.25
N HIS A 60 -13.91 9.76 -8.17
CA HIS A 60 -14.93 10.83 -8.03
C HIS A 60 -16.10 10.84 -9.05
N ASP A 61 -15.89 10.32 -10.25
CA ASP A 61 -16.80 10.27 -11.39
C ASP A 61 -16.24 9.28 -12.42
N LYS A 62 -17.12 8.68 -13.21
CA LYS A 62 -16.76 8.05 -14.49
C LYS A 62 -16.71 9.09 -15.61
N PHE A 63 -15.59 9.13 -16.35
CA PHE A 63 -15.35 10.10 -17.42
C PHE A 63 -15.54 9.53 -18.83
N SER A 64 -15.55 8.21 -19.01
CA SER A 64 -15.96 7.58 -20.27
C SER A 64 -17.48 7.64 -20.48
N GLY A 65 -17.90 7.86 -21.73
CA GLY A 65 -19.33 7.99 -22.10
C GLY A 65 -20.02 9.28 -21.62
N ARG A 66 -19.32 10.12 -20.84
CA ARG A 66 -19.85 11.37 -20.28
C ARG A 66 -20.25 12.37 -21.37
N ARG A 67 -19.44 12.47 -22.43
CA ARG A 67 -19.71 13.38 -23.56
C ARG A 67 -21.03 13.03 -24.26
N GLU A 68 -21.25 11.75 -24.52
CA GLU A 68 -22.45 11.22 -25.17
C GLU A 68 -23.70 11.42 -24.28
N LEU A 69 -23.56 11.17 -22.98
CA LEU A 69 -24.62 11.42 -22.00
C LEU A 69 -25.05 12.89 -22.00
N LEU A 70 -24.09 13.82 -21.89
CA LEU A 70 -24.37 15.25 -21.89
C LEU A 70 -25.00 15.71 -23.20
N ALA A 71 -24.48 15.24 -24.34
CA ALA A 71 -25.04 15.54 -25.66
C ALA A 71 -26.50 15.07 -25.80
N SER A 72 -26.85 13.90 -25.24
CA SER A 72 -28.22 13.39 -25.25
C SER A 72 -29.21 14.27 -24.47
N GLN A 73 -28.71 15.07 -23.52
CA GLN A 73 -29.48 16.02 -22.72
C GLN A 73 -29.45 17.45 -23.28
N GLY A 74 -28.84 17.65 -24.46
CA GLY A 74 -28.66 18.97 -25.06
C GLY A 74 -27.62 19.84 -24.34
N ILE A 75 -26.71 19.23 -23.58
CA ILE A 75 -25.65 19.91 -22.84
C ILE A 75 -24.34 19.82 -23.62
N GLY A 76 -23.58 20.92 -23.69
CA GLY A 76 -22.27 20.97 -24.34
C GLY A 76 -21.19 20.17 -23.59
N LYS A 77 -20.02 20.01 -24.20
CA LYS A 77 -18.87 19.31 -23.59
C LYS A 77 -18.47 19.97 -22.26
N GLU A 78 -18.16 19.16 -21.26
CA GLU A 78 -17.63 19.61 -19.96
C GLU A 78 -16.09 19.54 -19.93
N PHE A 79 -15.49 19.88 -18.78
CA PHE A 79 -14.06 20.09 -18.62
C PHE A 79 -13.21 18.87 -18.98
N PHE A 80 -13.57 17.67 -18.52
CA PHE A 80 -12.83 16.44 -18.81
C PHE A 80 -13.80 15.31 -19.19
N HIS A 81 -13.44 14.59 -20.24
CA HIS A 81 -14.12 13.40 -20.73
C HIS A 81 -13.08 12.61 -21.55
N THR A 82 -13.14 11.29 -21.49
CA THR A 82 -12.13 10.41 -22.05
C THR A 82 -12.78 9.19 -22.69
N THR A 83 -12.02 8.38 -23.41
CA THR A 83 -12.51 7.08 -23.89
C THR A 83 -12.37 6.01 -22.80
N GLU A 84 -13.11 4.92 -22.95
CA GLU A 84 -13.03 3.74 -22.05
C GLU A 84 -11.60 3.19 -21.96
N ASP A 85 -10.93 3.00 -23.10
CA ASP A 85 -9.54 2.52 -23.14
C ASP A 85 -8.58 3.40 -22.33
N GLN A 86 -8.75 4.72 -22.43
CA GLN A 86 -7.94 5.69 -21.69
C GLN A 86 -8.27 5.69 -20.20
N GLU A 87 -9.54 5.52 -19.83
CA GLU A 87 -9.94 5.41 -18.43
C GLU A 87 -9.39 4.12 -17.80
N VAL A 88 -9.50 2.98 -18.48
CA VAL A 88 -8.90 1.70 -18.03
C VAL A 88 -7.40 1.83 -17.81
N LEU A 89 -6.68 2.57 -18.65
CA LEU A 89 -5.25 2.86 -18.41
C LEU A 89 -5.01 3.60 -17.09
N ALA A 90 -5.87 4.54 -16.70
CA ALA A 90 -5.80 5.18 -15.39
C ALA A 90 -6.08 4.20 -14.25
N LEU A 91 -7.15 3.41 -14.38
CA LEU A 91 -7.58 2.45 -13.35
C LEU A 91 -6.50 1.41 -13.08
N ASP A 92 -5.87 0.87 -14.13
CA ASP A 92 -4.83 -0.16 -14.06
C ASP A 92 -3.50 0.31 -13.43
N ARG A 93 -3.35 1.60 -13.11
CA ARG A 93 -2.20 2.13 -12.35
C ARG A 93 -2.33 1.92 -10.84
N ALA A 94 -3.54 1.58 -10.37
CA ALA A 94 -3.84 1.41 -8.96
C ALA A 94 -3.89 -0.06 -8.55
N ASP A 95 -3.65 -0.31 -7.27
CA ASP A 95 -3.97 -1.58 -6.63
C ASP A 95 -5.47 -1.67 -6.30
N LEU A 96 -6.02 -0.53 -5.85
CA LEU A 96 -7.42 -0.32 -5.52
C LEU A 96 -7.98 0.92 -6.22
N VAL A 97 -9.12 0.77 -6.86
CA VAL A 97 -9.93 1.85 -7.40
C VAL A 97 -11.14 2.02 -6.50
N TRP A 98 -11.30 3.21 -5.94
CA TRP A 98 -12.54 3.63 -5.31
C TRP A 98 -13.44 4.28 -6.35
N ALA A 99 -14.52 3.60 -6.68
CA ALA A 99 -15.67 4.16 -7.36
C ALA A 99 -16.50 4.98 -6.36
N ILE A 100 -17.04 6.12 -6.79
CA ILE A 100 -17.82 6.98 -5.88
C ILE A 100 -19.22 6.42 -5.59
N LYS A 101 -19.68 5.41 -6.36
CA LYS A 101 -20.97 4.72 -6.21
C LYS A 101 -20.96 3.33 -6.84
N GLU A 102 -21.91 2.49 -6.44
CA GLU A 102 -22.02 1.07 -6.82
C GLU A 102 -22.18 0.87 -8.34
N GLU A 103 -22.89 1.78 -9.02
CA GLU A 103 -23.07 1.72 -10.47
C GLU A 103 -21.74 1.95 -11.22
N GLU A 104 -20.90 2.86 -10.72
CA GLU A 104 -19.57 3.12 -11.32
C GLU A 104 -18.59 1.99 -11.02
N GLU A 105 -18.69 1.36 -9.84
CA GLU A 105 -17.94 0.14 -9.54
C GLU A 105 -18.25 -0.96 -10.57
N ALA A 106 -19.53 -1.18 -10.86
CA ALA A 106 -19.98 -2.16 -11.85
C ALA A 106 -19.49 -1.79 -13.25
N ASP A 107 -19.57 -0.52 -13.64
CA ASP A 107 -19.08 -0.02 -14.91
C ASP A 107 -17.58 -0.28 -15.08
N PHE A 108 -16.75 0.14 -14.11
CA PHE A 108 -15.30 -0.06 -14.18
C PHE A 108 -14.91 -1.54 -14.26
N LYS A 109 -15.62 -2.42 -13.53
CA LYS A 109 -15.45 -3.88 -13.64
C LYS A 109 -15.80 -4.37 -15.06
N ASN A 110 -16.87 -3.86 -15.67
CA ASN A 110 -17.30 -4.24 -17.01
C ASN A 110 -16.32 -3.76 -18.10
N MET A 111 -15.62 -2.65 -17.90
CA MET A 111 -14.55 -2.18 -18.80
C MET A 111 -13.31 -3.09 -18.78
N GLY A 112 -13.19 -3.98 -17.79
CA GLY A 112 -12.11 -4.97 -17.73
C GLY A 112 -10.82 -4.45 -17.10
N THR A 113 -10.88 -3.49 -16.18
CA THR A 113 -9.71 -3.11 -15.37
C THR A 113 -9.16 -4.31 -14.58
N LYS A 114 -7.84 -4.34 -14.41
CA LYS A 114 -7.13 -5.33 -13.60
C LYS A 114 -7.06 -4.96 -12.12
N ALA A 115 -7.32 -3.71 -11.78
CA ALA A 115 -7.31 -3.24 -10.41
C ALA A 115 -8.48 -3.84 -9.61
N LYS A 116 -8.31 -3.97 -8.28
CA LYS A 116 -9.46 -4.20 -7.40
C LYS A 116 -10.34 -2.94 -7.47
N VAL A 117 -11.66 -3.11 -7.56
CA VAL A 117 -12.61 -1.99 -7.56
C VAL A 117 -13.61 -2.20 -6.43
N SER A 118 -13.78 -1.18 -5.60
CA SER A 118 -14.77 -1.10 -4.52
C SER A 118 -15.42 0.29 -4.49
N THR A 119 -16.53 0.42 -3.78
CA THR A 119 -17.26 1.68 -3.65
C THR A 119 -16.86 2.40 -2.37
N LEU A 120 -16.36 3.63 -2.51
CA LEU A 120 -16.21 4.57 -1.39
C LEU A 120 -17.14 5.77 -1.61
N LEU A 121 -18.19 5.83 -0.80
CA LEU A 121 -19.13 6.94 -0.80
C LEU A 121 -18.54 8.18 -0.09
N HIS A 122 -19.22 9.31 -0.20
CA HIS A 122 -18.89 10.53 0.55
C HIS A 122 -20.09 11.01 1.36
N ILE A 123 -19.85 11.34 2.63
CA ILE A 123 -20.81 11.98 3.52
C ILE A 123 -20.09 12.79 4.60
N ASP A 124 -20.67 13.93 5.00
CA ASP A 124 -20.15 14.75 6.09
C ASP A 124 -20.64 14.26 7.45
N ASP A 125 -19.99 14.75 8.52
CA ASP A 125 -20.40 14.51 9.91
C ASP A 125 -21.87 14.88 10.13
N ARG A 126 -22.57 14.06 10.93
CA ARG A 126 -23.99 14.30 11.23
C ARG A 126 -24.18 15.53 12.11
N ARG A 127 -25.10 16.40 11.71
CA ARG A 127 -25.60 17.56 12.44
C ARG A 127 -27.12 17.58 12.40
N GLU A 128 -27.76 17.85 13.53
CA GLU A 128 -29.20 18.10 13.57
C GLU A 128 -29.47 19.57 13.28
N ALA A 129 -29.88 19.89 12.06
CA ALA A 129 -30.23 21.26 11.67
C ALA A 129 -31.49 21.75 12.40
N SER A 130 -31.56 23.05 12.68
CA SER A 130 -32.75 23.63 13.29
C SER A 130 -33.94 23.57 12.34
N THR A 131 -35.15 23.44 12.88
CA THR A 131 -36.38 23.53 12.08
C THR A 131 -37.01 24.91 12.30
N PRO A 132 -37.19 25.70 11.22
CA PRO A 132 -37.83 27.00 11.32
C PRO A 132 -39.32 26.87 11.70
N ASN A 133 -39.94 28.00 12.02
CA ASN A 133 -41.38 28.00 12.32
C ASN A 133 -42.20 27.88 11.03
N PHE A 134 -43.38 27.27 11.16
CA PHE A 134 -44.33 27.07 10.06
C PHE A 134 -45.27 28.28 9.83
N GLU A 135 -45.05 29.42 10.50
CA GLU A 135 -45.99 30.56 10.47
C GLU A 135 -46.17 31.15 9.06
N ASN A 136 -45.13 31.04 8.22
CA ASN A 136 -45.12 31.55 6.84
C ASN A 136 -45.27 30.44 5.78
N GLY A 137 -45.77 29.26 6.16
CA GLY A 137 -45.85 28.09 5.29
C GLY A 137 -44.54 27.28 5.26
N VAL A 138 -44.47 26.30 4.35
CA VAL A 138 -43.31 25.39 4.27
C VAL A 138 -42.27 25.92 3.28
N THR A 139 -41.06 26.13 3.78
CA THR A 139 -39.87 26.52 3.00
C THR A 139 -39.08 25.28 2.60
N PHE A 140 -38.98 25.04 1.29
CA PHE A 140 -38.11 24.03 0.69
C PHE A 140 -36.81 24.69 0.20
N GLY A 141 -35.69 23.97 0.19
CA GLY A 141 -34.40 24.48 -0.25
C GLY A 141 -33.72 23.62 -1.32
N PHE A 142 -33.16 24.27 -2.33
CA PHE A 142 -32.22 23.69 -3.28
C PHE A 142 -30.94 24.55 -3.30
N ILE A 143 -29.79 23.96 -3.01
CA ILE A 143 -28.49 24.64 -3.13
C ILE A 143 -27.72 24.03 -4.29
N GLY A 144 -27.01 24.83 -5.10
CA GLY A 144 -26.19 24.28 -6.18
C GLY A 144 -25.11 25.21 -6.73
N ALA A 145 -24.02 24.59 -7.18
CA ALA A 145 -23.00 25.26 -7.98
C ALA A 145 -23.51 25.56 -9.39
N ASN A 146 -22.98 26.62 -10.00
CA ASN A 146 -23.23 26.98 -11.39
C ASN A 146 -22.60 25.96 -12.36
N ASN A 147 -23.31 24.86 -12.60
CA ASN A 147 -22.99 23.91 -13.65
C ASN A 147 -24.24 23.57 -14.50
N ASN A 148 -24.01 23.08 -15.71
CA ASN A 148 -25.08 22.86 -16.69
C ASN A 148 -26.10 21.81 -16.21
N ILE A 149 -25.65 20.74 -15.56
CA ILE A 149 -26.51 19.66 -15.08
C ILE A 149 -27.47 20.17 -14.00
N ASN A 150 -26.98 20.88 -12.98
CA ASN A 150 -27.81 21.47 -11.94
C ASN A 150 -28.84 22.43 -12.55
N ARG A 151 -28.40 23.29 -13.49
CA ARG A 151 -29.27 24.30 -14.14
C ARG A 151 -30.40 23.67 -14.94
N VAL A 152 -30.10 22.69 -15.78
CA VAL A 152 -31.13 22.02 -16.59
C VAL A 152 -32.15 21.30 -15.70
N ASN A 153 -31.68 20.60 -14.66
CA ASN A 153 -32.57 19.87 -13.75
C ASN A 153 -33.51 20.80 -12.98
N ILE A 154 -32.99 21.86 -12.34
CA ILE A 154 -33.83 22.77 -11.55
C ILE A 154 -34.81 23.56 -12.43
N LEU A 155 -34.42 23.97 -13.64
CA LEU A 155 -35.32 24.66 -14.56
C LEU A 155 -36.47 23.76 -15.04
N ARG A 156 -36.16 22.49 -15.41
CA ARG A 156 -37.19 21.51 -15.77
C ARG A 156 -38.13 21.24 -14.59
N PHE A 157 -37.58 21.10 -13.38
CA PHE A 157 -38.40 20.92 -12.18
C PHE A 157 -39.33 22.11 -11.95
N MET A 158 -38.82 23.35 -12.04
CA MET A 158 -39.63 24.57 -11.92
C MET A 158 -40.78 24.60 -12.93
N GLU A 159 -40.51 24.24 -14.20
CA GLU A 159 -41.51 24.17 -15.27
C GLU A 159 -42.64 23.17 -14.94
N ARG A 160 -42.30 22.00 -14.39
CA ARG A 160 -43.28 20.94 -14.06
C ARG A 160 -44.00 21.16 -12.73
N ALA A 161 -43.31 21.65 -11.72
CA ALA A 161 -43.85 21.85 -10.38
C ALA A 161 -44.78 23.07 -10.30
N THR A 162 -44.47 24.15 -11.04
CA THR A 162 -45.24 25.41 -10.96
C THR A 162 -46.75 25.23 -11.27
N PRO A 163 -47.16 24.54 -12.36
CA PRO A 163 -48.59 24.29 -12.63
C PRO A 163 -49.29 23.49 -11.53
N ILE A 164 -48.59 22.54 -10.88
CA ILE A 164 -49.12 21.71 -9.79
C ILE A 164 -49.33 22.58 -8.55
N PHE A 165 -48.30 23.33 -8.14
CA PHE A 165 -48.40 24.26 -7.01
C PHE A 165 -49.52 25.28 -7.20
N LYS A 166 -49.69 25.83 -8.42
CA LYS A 166 -50.81 26.72 -8.77
C LYS A 166 -52.17 26.03 -8.65
N LYS A 167 -52.31 24.83 -9.24
CA LYS A 167 -53.58 24.07 -9.26
C LYS A 167 -54.10 23.77 -7.85
N TYR A 168 -53.19 23.47 -6.93
CA TYR A 168 -53.52 23.08 -5.55
C TYR A 168 -53.32 24.21 -4.53
N CYS A 169 -52.99 25.43 -4.97
CA CYS A 169 -52.76 26.60 -4.10
C CYS A 169 -51.75 26.31 -2.97
N ALA A 170 -50.67 25.59 -3.27
CA ALA A 170 -49.74 25.08 -2.26
C ALA A 170 -49.12 26.21 -1.40
N PRO A 171 -49.26 26.18 -0.06
CA PRO A 171 -48.67 27.18 0.85
C PRO A 171 -47.18 26.91 1.10
N LEU A 172 -46.38 27.00 0.04
CA LEU A 172 -44.94 26.71 0.09
C LEU A 172 -44.09 27.77 -0.63
N THR A 173 -42.81 27.79 -0.29
CA THR A 173 -41.77 28.54 -1.01
C THR A 173 -40.57 27.63 -1.23
N VAL A 174 -39.95 27.71 -2.41
CA VAL A 174 -38.70 27.01 -2.75
C VAL A 174 -37.58 28.05 -2.87
N GLU A 175 -36.58 27.94 -2.01
CA GLU A 175 -35.38 28.77 -2.02
C GLU A 175 -34.28 28.11 -2.85
N ILE A 176 -33.72 28.85 -3.81
CA ILE A 176 -32.61 28.41 -4.65
C ILE A 176 -31.36 29.17 -4.20
N ALA A 177 -30.34 28.45 -3.74
CA ALA A 177 -29.10 28.96 -3.19
C ALA A 177 -27.86 28.55 -4.00
N GLY A 178 -26.76 29.28 -3.79
CA GLY A 178 -25.45 29.00 -4.38
C GLY A 178 -25.15 29.77 -5.65
N SER A 179 -24.00 29.49 -6.26
CA SER A 179 -23.55 30.20 -7.47
C SER A 179 -24.45 30.01 -8.68
N ILE A 180 -25.33 28.98 -8.67
CA ILE A 180 -26.32 28.74 -9.71
C ILE A 180 -27.33 29.89 -9.88
N CYS A 181 -27.56 30.68 -8.82
CA CYS A 181 -28.47 31.82 -8.87
C CYS A 181 -28.06 32.89 -9.89
N ASN A 182 -26.78 32.92 -10.30
CA ASN A 182 -26.30 33.85 -11.32
C ASN A 182 -26.86 33.57 -12.73
N GLU A 183 -27.38 32.36 -12.96
CA GLU A 183 -27.88 31.89 -14.27
C GLU A 183 -29.37 31.51 -14.23
N ILE A 184 -30.04 31.70 -13.09
CA ILE A 184 -31.45 31.35 -12.92
C ILE A 184 -32.26 32.62 -12.71
N GLU A 185 -33.20 32.85 -13.62
CA GLU A 185 -34.22 33.88 -13.48
C GLU A 185 -35.51 33.26 -12.95
N VAL A 186 -35.93 33.68 -11.75
CA VAL A 186 -37.21 33.29 -11.12
C VAL A 186 -38.25 34.40 -11.14
N GLN A 187 -37.99 35.50 -11.86
CA GLN A 187 -38.88 36.66 -11.89
C GLN A 187 -40.31 36.23 -12.29
N ASP A 188 -41.30 36.72 -11.56
CA ASP A 188 -42.74 36.42 -11.68
C ASP A 188 -43.23 35.02 -11.24
N ASN A 189 -42.37 34.16 -10.66
CA ASN A 189 -42.83 32.90 -10.06
C ASN A 189 -43.20 33.06 -8.56
N PRO A 190 -44.44 32.78 -8.14
CA PRO A 190 -44.85 32.96 -6.75
C PRO A 190 -44.34 31.87 -5.79
N PHE A 191 -43.76 30.77 -6.30
CA PHE A 191 -43.29 29.64 -5.47
C PHE A 191 -41.78 29.54 -5.37
N PHE A 192 -41.02 30.16 -6.28
CA PHE A 192 -39.56 30.01 -6.33
C PHE A 192 -38.89 31.36 -6.09
N LYS A 193 -37.86 31.39 -5.23
CA LYS A 193 -37.03 32.56 -4.98
C LYS A 193 -35.55 32.21 -5.00
N THR A 194 -34.71 33.10 -5.51
CA THR A 194 -33.25 32.98 -5.43
C THR A 194 -32.76 33.69 -4.18
N VAL A 195 -31.87 33.05 -3.42
CA VAL A 195 -31.21 33.65 -2.25
C VAL A 195 -29.78 34.09 -2.54
N GLY A 196 -29.19 33.60 -3.65
CA GLY A 196 -27.83 33.93 -4.04
C GLY A 196 -26.79 33.01 -3.39
N TYR A 197 -25.53 33.45 -3.42
CA TYR A 197 -24.44 32.75 -2.75
C TYR A 197 -24.64 32.77 -1.23
N VAL A 198 -24.38 31.64 -0.57
CA VAL A 198 -24.50 31.50 0.89
C VAL A 198 -23.11 31.32 1.50
N ASP A 199 -22.83 32.07 2.57
CA ASP A 199 -21.55 32.00 3.27
C ASP A 199 -21.47 30.82 4.25
N SER A 200 -22.62 30.24 4.60
CA SER A 200 -22.72 29.08 5.50
C SER A 200 -23.76 28.09 4.97
N ILE A 201 -23.31 26.86 4.71
CA ILE A 201 -24.17 25.74 4.32
C ILE A 201 -25.09 25.35 5.50
N ASP A 202 -24.54 25.28 6.71
CA ASP A 202 -25.31 24.98 7.93
C ASP A 202 -26.48 25.95 8.12
N GLN A 203 -26.22 27.27 7.97
CA GLN A 203 -27.27 28.27 8.12
C GLN A 203 -28.36 28.13 7.05
N PHE A 204 -27.98 27.82 5.81
CA PHE A 204 -28.96 27.56 4.75
C PHE A 204 -29.87 26.36 5.11
N TYR A 205 -29.30 25.27 5.61
CA TYR A 205 -30.10 24.12 6.03
C TYR A 205 -30.93 24.39 7.31
N ASP A 206 -30.47 25.27 8.20
CA ASP A 206 -31.23 25.71 9.38
C ASP A 206 -32.47 26.54 9.02
N ASP A 207 -32.42 27.28 7.91
CA ASP A 207 -33.47 28.20 7.48
C ASP A 207 -34.57 27.55 6.62
N ILE A 208 -34.40 26.27 6.25
CA ILE A 208 -35.38 25.51 5.46
C ILE A 208 -36.05 24.40 6.27
N HIS A 209 -37.28 24.05 5.89
CA HIS A 209 -38.01 22.92 6.48
C HIS A 209 -37.60 21.60 5.83
N ALA A 210 -37.36 21.59 4.51
CA ALA A 210 -36.99 20.40 3.77
C ALA A 210 -36.07 20.74 2.58
N ALA A 211 -35.16 19.84 2.23
CA ALA A 211 -34.33 19.93 1.03
C ALA A 211 -35.04 19.28 -0.18
N ILE A 212 -34.83 19.83 -1.37
CA ILE A 212 -35.21 19.19 -2.63
C ILE A 212 -33.97 18.90 -3.47
N ILE A 213 -33.90 17.71 -4.06
CA ILE A 213 -32.83 17.32 -4.98
C ILE A 213 -33.47 16.78 -6.28
N PRO A 214 -33.97 17.67 -7.14
CA PRO A 214 -34.72 17.29 -8.34
C PRO A 214 -33.77 16.95 -9.50
N MET A 215 -32.90 15.96 -9.32
CA MET A 215 -31.93 15.54 -10.35
C MET A 215 -32.49 14.34 -11.12
N GLU A 216 -33.11 14.57 -12.28
CA GLU A 216 -33.62 13.54 -13.19
C GLU A 216 -32.51 12.80 -13.93
N PHE A 217 -31.39 13.49 -14.17
CA PHE A 217 -30.15 12.92 -14.72
C PHE A 217 -28.94 13.66 -14.16
N SER A 218 -27.79 12.99 -14.07
CA SER A 218 -26.52 13.58 -13.59
C SER A 218 -25.40 12.53 -13.55
N THR A 219 -24.14 12.98 -13.45
CA THR A 219 -22.95 12.12 -13.26
C THR A 219 -22.53 12.09 -11.78
N GLY A 220 -21.76 11.08 -11.37
CA GLY A 220 -21.12 11.01 -10.05
C GLY A 220 -22.10 10.87 -8.89
N LEU A 221 -21.60 11.15 -7.69
CA LEU A 221 -22.38 11.19 -6.44
C LEU A 221 -22.94 12.60 -6.17
N LYS A 222 -24.10 12.68 -5.52
CA LYS A 222 -24.82 13.93 -5.34
C LYS A 222 -24.49 14.49 -3.98
N ILE A 223 -23.48 15.35 -3.93
CA ILE A 223 -23.04 15.99 -2.67
C ILE A 223 -24.21 16.67 -1.94
N LYS A 224 -25.19 17.23 -2.67
CA LYS A 224 -26.42 17.83 -2.08
C LYS A 224 -27.30 16.83 -1.32
N VAL A 225 -27.29 15.56 -1.73
CA VAL A 225 -27.95 14.46 -0.98
C VAL A 225 -27.15 14.19 0.28
N ALA A 226 -25.83 14.00 0.17
CA ALA A 226 -24.96 13.83 1.33
C ALA A 226 -25.13 14.97 2.35
N GLU A 227 -25.07 16.22 1.91
CA GLU A 227 -25.29 17.42 2.72
C GLU A 227 -26.67 17.38 3.42
N ALA A 228 -27.76 17.12 2.69
CA ALA A 228 -29.10 17.06 3.27
C ALA A 228 -29.24 15.94 4.32
N LEU A 229 -28.66 14.77 4.05
CA LEU A 229 -28.65 13.63 4.97
C LEU A 229 -27.79 13.93 6.21
N SER A 230 -26.61 14.54 6.05
CA SER A 230 -25.74 14.97 7.14
C SER A 230 -26.42 15.98 8.05
N GLN A 231 -27.23 16.89 7.48
CA GLN A 231 -28.03 17.85 8.24
C GLN A 231 -29.31 17.26 8.83
N THR A 232 -29.56 15.96 8.62
CA THR A 232 -30.80 15.24 9.00
C THR A 232 -32.07 15.91 8.49
N LYS A 233 -31.96 16.68 7.40
CA LYS A 233 -33.09 17.44 6.89
C LYS A 233 -34.06 16.55 6.13
N PRO A 234 -35.38 16.74 6.31
CA PRO A 234 -36.37 16.12 5.44
C PRO A 234 -36.03 16.36 3.99
N MET A 235 -36.03 15.31 3.17
CA MET A 235 -35.50 15.36 1.82
C MET A 235 -36.50 14.80 0.80
N PHE A 236 -36.72 15.57 -0.27
CA PHE A 236 -37.48 15.13 -1.43
C PHE A 236 -36.52 15.03 -2.61
N SER A 237 -36.21 13.82 -3.04
CA SER A 237 -35.24 13.60 -4.11
C SER A 237 -35.81 12.76 -5.23
N HIS A 238 -35.38 13.08 -6.44
CA HIS A 238 -35.66 12.24 -7.58
C HIS A 238 -34.83 10.96 -7.44
N LYS A 239 -35.35 9.79 -7.84
CA LYS A 239 -34.66 8.50 -7.68
C LYS A 239 -33.21 8.50 -8.20
N HIS A 240 -32.95 9.19 -9.31
CA HIS A 240 -31.61 9.29 -9.90
C HIS A 240 -30.63 10.07 -9.00
N ALA A 241 -31.13 10.99 -8.15
CA ALA A 241 -30.29 11.69 -7.19
C ALA A 241 -29.77 10.78 -6.08
N MET A 242 -30.50 9.70 -5.76
CA MET A 242 -30.17 8.76 -4.70
C MET A 242 -29.21 7.65 -5.12
N GLU A 243 -28.77 7.60 -6.38
CA GLU A 243 -27.72 6.66 -6.81
C GLU A 243 -26.50 6.76 -5.88
N GLY A 244 -26.09 5.62 -5.32
CA GLY A 244 -25.05 5.51 -4.28
C GLY A 244 -25.53 5.66 -2.82
N PHE A 245 -26.75 6.11 -2.55
CA PHE A 245 -27.30 6.27 -1.19
C PHE A 245 -28.40 5.24 -0.91
N THR A 246 -28.62 4.92 0.37
CA THR A 246 -29.70 4.00 0.78
C THR A 246 -30.97 4.78 1.12
N SER A 247 -32.02 4.62 0.33
CA SER A 247 -33.34 5.18 0.66
C SER A 247 -33.93 4.55 1.93
N CYS A 248 -34.53 5.39 2.78
CA CYS A 248 -35.22 4.98 4.01
C CYS A 248 -36.65 5.55 4.07
N HIS A 249 -37.12 6.20 3.00
CA HIS A 249 -38.44 6.77 2.85
C HIS A 249 -38.77 6.92 1.36
N ASP A 250 -40.04 6.74 0.98
CA ASP A 250 -40.47 6.78 -0.43
C ASP A 250 -40.13 8.13 -1.10
N PHE A 251 -40.17 9.23 -0.34
CA PHE A 251 -39.84 10.56 -0.85
C PHE A 251 -38.35 10.79 -1.14
N HIS A 252 -37.47 9.86 -0.76
CA HIS A 252 -36.09 9.89 -1.23
C HIS A 252 -36.00 9.42 -2.70
N GLU A 253 -36.95 8.63 -3.22
CA GLU A 253 -36.83 8.01 -4.55
C GLU A 253 -38.02 8.30 -5.47
N LEU A 254 -38.46 9.55 -5.49
CA LEU A 254 -39.58 9.98 -6.33
C LEU A 254 -39.22 9.80 -7.80
N ILE A 255 -40.13 9.21 -8.58
CA ILE A 255 -39.81 8.73 -9.93
C ILE A 255 -40.03 9.80 -11.01
N SER A 256 -40.63 10.95 -10.65
CA SER A 256 -40.89 12.08 -11.55
C SER A 256 -40.94 13.42 -10.81
N PHE A 257 -40.76 14.52 -11.54
CA PHE A 257 -40.94 15.87 -10.99
C PHE A 257 -42.38 16.15 -10.58
N GLU A 258 -43.36 15.60 -11.29
CA GLU A 258 -44.77 15.75 -10.96
C GLU A 258 -45.11 15.08 -9.62
N GLU A 259 -44.63 13.86 -9.39
CA GLU A 259 -44.80 13.15 -8.12
C GLU A 259 -44.12 13.90 -6.96
N MET A 260 -42.91 14.40 -7.20
CA MET A 260 -42.21 15.22 -6.20
C MET A 260 -42.98 16.49 -5.86
N ALA A 261 -43.51 17.21 -6.86
CA ALA A 261 -44.31 18.40 -6.63
C ALA A 261 -45.63 18.09 -5.89
N LEU A 262 -46.25 16.94 -6.15
CA LEU A 262 -47.44 16.49 -5.42
C LEU A 262 -47.10 16.18 -3.96
N ALA A 263 -46.03 15.42 -3.69
CA ALA A 263 -45.58 15.11 -2.33
C ALA A 263 -45.24 16.39 -1.54
N MET A 264 -44.54 17.35 -2.17
CA MET A 264 -44.26 18.66 -1.56
C MET A 264 -45.55 19.44 -1.27
N THR A 265 -46.53 19.38 -2.18
CA THR A 265 -47.83 20.04 -1.99
C THR A 265 -48.56 19.44 -0.78
N ASP A 266 -48.62 18.13 -0.66
CA ASP A 266 -49.29 17.46 0.46
C ASP A 266 -48.61 17.82 1.79
N CYS A 267 -47.28 17.76 1.85
CA CYS A 267 -46.53 18.15 3.05
C CYS A 267 -46.61 19.63 3.40
N SER A 268 -46.88 20.50 2.42
CA SER A 268 -47.08 21.93 2.69
C SER A 268 -48.39 22.22 3.45
N TYR A 269 -49.39 21.33 3.33
CA TYR A 269 -50.64 21.40 4.09
C TYR A 269 -50.60 20.60 5.40
N ALA A 270 -49.87 19.48 5.43
CA ALA A 270 -49.72 18.61 6.58
C ALA A 270 -48.23 18.28 6.82
N SER A 271 -47.59 19.06 7.69
CA SER A 271 -46.15 18.98 7.93
C SER A 271 -45.69 17.80 8.80
N ASP A 272 -46.62 16.98 9.31
CA ASP A 272 -46.30 15.84 10.19
C ASP A 272 -45.34 14.85 9.51
N GLU A 273 -45.48 14.67 8.19
CA GLU A 273 -44.64 13.79 7.40
C GLU A 273 -43.16 14.20 7.41
N LEU A 274 -42.87 15.50 7.54
CA LEU A 274 -41.50 16.02 7.61
C LEU A 274 -40.74 15.47 8.81
N VAL A 275 -41.42 15.16 9.92
CA VAL A 275 -40.77 14.55 11.09
C VAL A 275 -40.27 13.14 10.75
N TYR A 276 -41.10 12.34 10.08
CA TYR A 276 -40.71 10.99 9.65
C TYR A 276 -39.62 11.01 8.57
N LEU A 277 -39.66 11.98 7.66
CA LEU A 277 -38.59 12.19 6.68
C LEU A 277 -37.25 12.57 7.31
N SER A 278 -37.25 13.39 8.37
CA SER A 278 -36.02 13.73 9.11
C SER A 278 -35.40 12.49 9.75
N ASP A 279 -36.21 11.67 10.41
CA ASP A 279 -35.78 10.38 10.97
C ASP A 279 -35.25 9.42 9.88
N ALA A 280 -35.90 9.38 8.72
CA ALA A 280 -35.44 8.58 7.59
C ALA A 280 -34.11 9.09 7.01
N SER A 281 -33.92 10.40 6.95
CA SER A 281 -32.67 11.03 6.50
C SER A 281 -31.52 10.69 7.46
N ALA A 282 -31.76 10.73 8.76
CA ALA A 282 -30.78 10.30 9.76
C ALA A 282 -30.43 8.80 9.66
N LYS A 283 -31.40 7.93 9.36
CA LYS A 283 -31.15 6.50 9.11
C LYS A 283 -30.32 6.29 7.85
N SER A 284 -30.66 6.97 6.76
CA SER A 284 -29.94 6.91 5.50
C SER A 284 -28.48 7.37 5.66
N HIS A 285 -28.26 8.50 6.35
CA HIS A 285 -26.93 8.98 6.73
C HIS A 285 -26.12 7.90 7.44
N LYS A 286 -26.68 7.30 8.49
CA LYS A 286 -26.00 6.26 9.28
C LYS A 286 -25.62 5.03 8.45
N VAL A 287 -26.48 4.61 7.52
CA VAL A 287 -26.17 3.48 6.62
C VAL A 287 -25.01 3.83 5.69
N THR A 288 -25.01 5.03 5.12
CA THR A 288 -23.92 5.51 4.27
C THR A 288 -22.60 5.64 5.03
N GLU A 289 -22.62 6.24 6.22
CA GLU A 289 -21.45 6.35 7.10
C GLU A 289 -20.86 4.96 7.42
N GLN A 290 -21.71 3.97 7.74
CA GLN A 290 -21.26 2.61 8.00
C GLN A 290 -20.56 1.99 6.78
N LYS A 291 -21.12 2.14 5.57
CA LYS A 291 -20.49 1.64 4.33
C LYS A 291 -19.09 2.23 4.12
N ILE A 292 -18.91 3.53 4.39
CA ILE A 292 -17.61 4.21 4.29
C ILE A 292 -16.62 3.62 5.29
N TRP A 293 -17.02 3.44 6.55
CA TRP A 293 -16.14 2.87 7.58
C TRP A 293 -15.78 1.41 7.32
N ASP A 294 -16.70 0.63 6.75
CA ASP A 294 -16.44 -0.75 6.35
C ASP A 294 -15.36 -0.80 5.27
N GLU A 295 -15.48 0.05 4.23
CA GLU A 295 -14.49 0.14 3.15
C GLU A 295 -13.11 0.64 3.64
N LEU A 296 -13.08 1.69 4.47
CA LEU A 296 -11.83 2.17 5.06
C LEU A 296 -11.16 1.14 5.97
N SER A 297 -11.96 0.32 6.66
CA SER A 297 -11.47 -0.79 7.46
C SER A 297 -10.91 -1.91 6.58
N GLU A 298 -11.55 -2.22 5.45
CA GLU A 298 -11.05 -3.18 4.48
C GLU A 298 -9.73 -2.71 3.84
N LEU A 299 -9.63 -1.43 3.44
CA LEU A 299 -8.38 -0.84 2.96
C LEU A 299 -7.26 -1.01 3.99
N LYS A 300 -7.53 -0.68 5.26
CA LYS A 300 -6.55 -0.85 6.34
C LYS A 300 -6.08 -2.30 6.42
N GLU A 301 -7.00 -3.26 6.38
CA GLU A 301 -6.66 -4.69 6.41
C GLU A 301 -5.86 -5.11 5.16
N ASP A 302 -6.16 -4.59 3.98
CA ASP A 302 -5.41 -4.88 2.75
C ASP A 302 -3.97 -4.34 2.81
N ILE A 303 -3.79 -3.16 3.39
CA ILE A 303 -2.46 -2.59 3.66
C ILE A 303 -1.68 -3.46 4.65
N LEU A 304 -2.34 -3.92 5.72
CA LEU A 304 -1.71 -4.78 6.74
C LEU A 304 -1.43 -6.21 6.24
N LYS A 305 -2.27 -6.74 5.34
CA LYS A 305 -2.11 -8.09 4.76
C LYS A 305 -1.00 -8.17 3.72
N ARG A 306 -0.59 -7.05 3.11
CA ARG A 306 0.61 -7.03 2.27
C ARG A 306 1.77 -7.57 3.09
N LYS A 307 2.28 -8.73 2.67
CA LYS A 307 3.03 -9.68 3.49
C LYS A 307 4.36 -9.07 3.90
N GLN A 308 4.34 -8.29 4.99
CA GLN A 308 5.54 -7.63 5.44
C GLN A 308 6.55 -8.68 5.90
N VAL A 309 7.68 -8.69 5.21
CA VAL A 309 8.85 -9.46 5.60
C VAL A 309 9.74 -8.52 6.36
N PHE A 310 9.88 -8.74 7.66
CA PHE A 310 10.82 -7.97 8.47
C PHE A 310 12.19 -8.56 8.29
N VAL A 311 13.15 -7.75 7.86
CA VAL A 311 14.53 -8.16 7.67
C VAL A 311 15.38 -7.46 8.71
N LEU A 312 15.96 -8.23 9.64
CA LEU A 312 16.89 -7.70 10.64
C LEU A 312 18.30 -7.74 10.07
N LEU A 313 18.90 -6.57 9.93
CA LEU A 313 20.26 -6.39 9.42
C LEU A 313 21.25 -6.29 10.59
N PRO A 314 22.52 -6.71 10.41
CA PRO A 314 23.56 -6.47 11.39
C PRO A 314 23.84 -4.96 11.53
N ASN A 315 24.29 -4.51 12.70
CA ASN A 315 24.64 -3.10 12.95
C ASN A 315 25.83 -2.63 12.08
N GLU A 316 26.61 -3.59 11.57
CA GLU A 316 27.69 -3.42 10.61
C GLU A 316 27.22 -3.16 9.18
N TYR A 317 25.93 -3.31 8.86
CA TYR A 317 25.46 -3.14 7.49
C TYR A 317 25.73 -1.71 6.99
N GLY A 318 26.32 -1.61 5.79
CA GLY A 318 26.82 -0.37 5.20
C GLY A 318 28.29 -0.07 5.51
N MET A 319 28.93 -0.80 6.44
CA MET A 319 30.37 -0.75 6.66
C MET A 319 31.12 -1.66 5.67
N LYS A 320 31.63 -1.10 4.58
CA LYS A 320 32.37 -1.87 3.55
C LYS A 320 33.67 -2.54 4.06
N ASN A 321 34.16 -2.16 5.23
CA ASN A 321 35.30 -2.80 5.89
C ASN A 321 34.89 -3.94 6.85
N LYS A 322 33.60 -4.30 6.92
CA LYS A 322 33.08 -5.37 7.77
C LYS A 322 32.51 -6.51 6.94
N LEU A 323 32.86 -7.74 7.29
CA LEU A 323 32.37 -8.94 6.64
C LEU A 323 30.84 -9.07 6.73
N ALA A 324 30.26 -8.71 7.88
CA ALA A 324 28.82 -8.74 8.12
C ALA A 324 28.02 -7.91 7.10
N HIS A 325 28.57 -6.79 6.60
CA HIS A 325 27.93 -6.01 5.54
C HIS A 325 27.75 -6.83 4.27
N TYR A 326 28.77 -7.55 3.81
CA TYR A 326 28.72 -8.30 2.57
C TYR A 326 27.82 -9.53 2.66
N ILE A 327 27.82 -10.21 3.80
CA ILE A 327 26.90 -11.32 4.07
C ILE A 327 25.45 -10.84 4.04
N ALA A 328 25.15 -9.72 4.70
CA ALA A 328 23.82 -9.13 4.68
C ALA A 328 23.45 -8.59 3.28
N GLN A 329 24.36 -7.93 2.57
CA GLN A 329 24.10 -7.37 1.23
C GLN A 329 23.68 -8.45 0.23
N ALA A 330 24.39 -9.60 0.22
CA ALA A 330 24.05 -10.71 -0.67
C ALA A 330 22.59 -11.16 -0.47
N LYS A 331 22.13 -11.18 0.78
CA LYS A 331 20.79 -11.62 1.15
C LYS A 331 19.73 -10.52 0.98
N VAL A 332 20.08 -9.24 1.16
CA VAL A 332 19.19 -8.08 0.92
C VAL A 332 18.77 -8.02 -0.54
N ASP A 333 19.72 -8.13 -1.48
CA ASP A 333 19.41 -8.09 -2.92
C ASP A 333 18.40 -9.19 -3.30
N LEU A 334 18.61 -10.39 -2.77
CA LEU A 334 17.72 -11.53 -2.98
C LEU A 334 16.36 -11.33 -2.32
N CYS A 335 16.31 -10.75 -1.11
CA CYS A 335 15.04 -10.44 -0.45
C CYS A 335 14.24 -9.45 -1.29
N ASN A 336 14.86 -8.38 -1.79
CA ASN A 336 14.22 -7.40 -2.65
C ASN A 336 13.68 -8.01 -3.96
N TRP A 337 14.34 -9.02 -4.52
CA TRP A 337 13.83 -9.71 -5.71
C TRP A 337 12.63 -10.61 -5.45
N ASN A 338 12.49 -11.16 -4.24
CA ASN A 338 11.48 -12.17 -3.92
C ASN A 338 10.32 -11.64 -3.07
N PHE A 339 10.52 -10.53 -2.38
CA PHE A 339 9.56 -9.93 -1.46
C PHE A 339 9.46 -8.44 -1.76
N LYS A 340 8.30 -8.05 -2.31
CA LYS A 340 8.00 -6.63 -2.62
C LYS A 340 7.76 -5.80 -1.36
N ASP A 341 7.31 -6.44 -0.28
CA ASP A 341 6.91 -5.80 0.98
C ASP A 341 7.94 -6.02 2.10
N ALA A 342 9.24 -6.02 1.79
CA ALA A 342 10.28 -6.17 2.81
C ALA A 342 10.53 -4.84 3.56
N SER A 343 10.51 -4.89 4.89
CA SER A 343 10.90 -3.79 5.78
C SER A 343 12.20 -4.13 6.48
N TYR A 344 13.18 -3.23 6.39
CA TYR A 344 14.53 -3.48 6.89
C TYR A 344 14.75 -2.74 8.21
N PHE A 345 15.21 -3.48 9.21
CA PHE A 345 15.45 -2.97 10.56
C PHE A 345 16.90 -3.22 10.97
N ILE A 346 17.49 -2.25 11.64
CA ILE A 346 18.69 -2.45 12.46
C ILE A 346 18.24 -2.22 13.90
N VAL A 347 18.47 -3.21 14.75
CA VAL A 347 18.20 -3.11 16.18
C VAL A 347 19.46 -2.56 16.83
N ASP A 348 19.30 -1.48 17.60
CA ASP A 348 20.34 -0.60 18.16
C ASP A 348 20.70 0.61 17.28
N GLN A 349 21.26 1.64 17.93
CA GLN A 349 21.78 2.83 17.26
C GLN A 349 23.00 2.50 16.38
N PRO A 350 23.13 3.13 15.21
CA PRO A 350 24.31 2.97 14.37
C PRO A 350 25.54 3.44 15.14
N ALA A 351 26.56 2.59 15.22
CA ALA A 351 27.79 2.90 15.97
C ALA A 351 28.55 4.14 15.43
N GLU A 352 28.26 4.57 14.19
CA GLU A 352 28.90 5.69 13.51
C GLU A 352 27.90 6.40 12.58
N GLY A 353 28.07 7.71 12.35
CA GLY A 353 27.27 8.46 11.37
C GLY A 353 27.59 8.03 9.94
N ARG A 354 26.63 7.38 9.27
CA ARG A 354 26.81 6.79 7.93
C ARG A 354 25.74 7.27 6.97
N SER A 355 26.05 7.29 5.67
CA SER A 355 25.03 7.37 4.62
C SER A 355 24.43 5.97 4.42
N HIS A 356 23.23 5.76 4.91
CA HIS A 356 22.45 4.58 4.55
C HIS A 356 21.38 4.95 3.54
N SER A 357 20.93 3.96 2.78
CA SER A 357 19.72 4.08 1.98
C SER A 357 18.53 4.39 2.90
N SER A 358 17.65 5.30 2.47
CA SER A 358 16.51 5.83 3.24
C SER A 358 15.48 4.78 3.70
N PHE A 359 15.67 3.51 3.33
CA PHE A 359 14.74 2.42 3.61
C PHE A 359 15.00 1.62 4.90
N ILE A 360 16.12 1.88 5.61
CA ILE A 360 16.47 1.12 6.82
C ILE A 360 15.98 1.86 8.07
N ARG A 361 15.20 1.18 8.90
CA ARG A 361 14.68 1.69 10.17
C ARG A 361 15.60 1.29 11.32
N PHE A 362 16.15 2.28 12.02
CA PHE A 362 16.89 2.06 13.26
C PHE A 362 15.90 2.11 14.42
N VAL A 363 15.87 1.04 15.21
CA VAL A 363 14.90 0.85 16.29
C VAL A 363 15.54 0.21 17.50
N GLU A 364 15.02 0.53 18.68
CA GLU A 364 15.32 -0.24 19.88
C GLU A 364 14.54 -1.55 19.89
N ALA A 365 15.00 -2.56 20.64
CA ALA A 365 14.37 -3.88 20.66
C ALA A 365 12.86 -3.83 21.04
N HIS A 366 12.48 -2.95 21.97
CA HIS A 366 11.09 -2.79 22.39
C HIS A 366 10.20 -2.13 21.31
N GLU A 367 10.77 -1.27 20.46
CA GLU A 367 10.05 -0.64 19.33
C GLU A 367 9.84 -1.65 18.19
N LEU A 368 10.82 -2.52 17.96
CA LEU A 368 10.68 -3.66 17.05
C LEU A 368 9.60 -4.62 17.54
N GLU A 369 9.59 -4.97 18.83
CA GLU A 369 8.57 -5.83 19.44
C GLU A 369 7.16 -5.24 19.25
N LYS A 370 7.00 -3.93 19.47
CA LYS A 370 5.74 -3.23 19.21
C LYS A 370 5.35 -3.29 17.72
N SER A 371 6.29 -3.03 16.82
CA SER A 371 6.04 -3.09 15.37
C SER A 371 5.60 -4.48 14.92
N ILE A 372 6.19 -5.54 15.48
CA ILE A 372 5.79 -6.94 15.22
C ILE A 372 4.36 -7.20 15.71
N ALA A 373 3.98 -6.69 16.87
CA ALA A 373 2.62 -6.86 17.40
C ALA A 373 1.58 -6.10 16.57
N ASP A 374 1.90 -4.88 16.12
CA ASP A 374 0.99 -4.02 15.37
C ASP A 374 0.84 -4.49 13.90
N GLN A 375 1.93 -4.87 13.25
CA GLN A 375 1.97 -5.20 11.82
C GLN A 375 1.86 -6.69 11.53
N MET A 376 2.04 -7.55 12.55
CA MET A 376 1.95 -9.01 12.46
C MET A 376 2.64 -9.58 11.21
N PRO A 377 3.95 -9.33 11.01
CA PRO A 377 4.64 -9.75 9.81
C PRO A 377 4.53 -11.26 9.62
N SER A 378 4.36 -11.70 8.37
CA SER A 378 4.31 -13.14 8.08
C SER A 378 5.64 -13.81 8.37
N THR A 379 6.74 -13.06 8.26
CA THR A 379 8.10 -13.59 8.40
C THR A 379 9.05 -12.54 8.95
N ILE A 380 9.94 -12.98 9.83
CA ILE A 380 11.13 -12.24 10.26
C ILE A 380 12.36 -13.00 9.76
N LEU A 381 13.15 -12.36 8.90
CA LEU A 381 14.43 -12.82 8.40
C LEU A 381 15.55 -12.16 9.21
N ASN A 382 16.21 -12.90 10.08
CA ASN A 382 17.37 -12.43 10.81
C ASN A 382 18.65 -12.68 10.02
N LEU A 383 19.28 -11.59 9.55
CA LEU A 383 20.55 -11.58 8.84
C LEU A 383 21.74 -11.18 9.73
N SER A 384 21.52 -11.06 11.04
CA SER A 384 22.54 -10.73 12.04
C SER A 384 23.06 -11.98 12.77
N GLU A 385 24.28 -11.90 13.32
CA GLU A 385 24.84 -12.90 14.25
C GLU A 385 24.08 -12.99 15.58
N ASN A 386 23.22 -12.00 15.85
CA ASN A 386 22.43 -11.92 17.06
C ASN A 386 20.95 -11.76 16.72
N PHE A 387 20.08 -12.23 17.61
CA PHE A 387 18.65 -11.95 17.55
C PHE A 387 18.24 -11.28 18.87
N PRO A 388 17.50 -10.16 18.84
CA PRO A 388 17.11 -9.45 20.05
C PRO A 388 16.15 -10.28 20.91
N ASP A 389 16.16 -10.08 22.23
CA ASP A 389 15.31 -10.83 23.16
C ASP A 389 13.86 -10.30 23.22
N ILE A 390 13.16 -10.37 22.08
CA ILE A 390 11.80 -9.86 21.88
C ILE A 390 10.77 -10.99 21.81
N LYS A 391 9.50 -10.70 22.10
CA LYS A 391 8.42 -11.63 21.81
C LYS A 391 8.04 -11.54 20.33
N VAL A 392 7.67 -12.69 19.78
CA VAL A 392 7.21 -12.81 18.39
C VAL A 392 5.89 -13.58 18.39
N GLU A 393 4.91 -13.05 17.68
CA GLU A 393 3.55 -13.61 17.60
C GLU A 393 3.56 -15.09 17.14
N PRO A 394 2.63 -15.94 17.61
CA PRO A 394 2.58 -17.38 17.28
C PRO A 394 2.60 -17.72 15.79
N LYS A 395 2.01 -16.86 14.95
CA LYS A 395 1.86 -17.07 13.51
C LYS A 395 3.05 -16.55 12.67
N THR A 396 3.91 -15.71 13.24
CA THR A 396 5.06 -15.16 12.54
C THR A 396 6.19 -16.18 12.48
N LEU A 397 6.64 -16.50 11.27
CA LEU A 397 7.79 -17.39 11.07
C LEU A 397 9.09 -16.63 11.30
N VAL A 398 10.04 -17.23 12.04
CA VAL A 398 11.37 -16.65 12.24
C VAL A 398 12.41 -17.52 11.54
N VAL A 399 13.11 -16.92 10.58
CA VAL A 399 14.24 -17.53 9.87
C VAL A 399 15.51 -16.79 10.28
N SER A 400 16.55 -17.52 10.67
CA SER A 400 17.80 -16.92 11.17
C SER A 400 19.01 -17.61 10.58
N LEU A 401 20.08 -16.83 10.34
CA LEU A 401 21.38 -17.36 9.91
C LEU A 401 22.09 -18.13 11.02
N VAL A 402 21.82 -17.78 12.27
CA VAL A 402 22.42 -18.40 13.46
C VAL A 402 21.36 -19.10 14.32
N PRO A 403 21.74 -20.10 15.13
CA PRO A 403 20.85 -20.66 16.14
C PRO A 403 20.43 -19.58 17.13
N ILE A 404 19.12 -19.38 17.32
CA ILE A 404 18.62 -18.47 18.37
C ILE A 404 18.45 -19.27 19.66
N ILE A 405 19.14 -18.85 20.72
CA ILE A 405 19.18 -19.57 22.00
C ILE A 405 18.00 -19.15 22.92
N SER A 406 17.32 -18.02 22.65
CA SER A 406 16.22 -17.50 23.48
C SER A 406 15.05 -18.47 23.59
N ASP A 407 14.63 -18.74 24.84
CA ASP A 407 13.51 -19.61 25.15
C ASP A 407 12.15 -19.06 24.65
N LYS A 408 12.07 -17.76 24.33
CA LYS A 408 10.86 -17.11 23.77
C LYS A 408 10.58 -17.50 22.30
N VAL A 409 11.58 -17.96 21.55
CA VAL A 409 11.49 -18.22 20.09
C VAL A 409 11.89 -19.67 19.73
N LYS A 410 12.42 -20.43 20.70
CA LYS A 410 13.02 -21.77 20.54
C LYS A 410 12.13 -22.81 19.85
N SER A 411 10.80 -22.70 19.94
CA SER A 411 9.85 -23.65 19.34
C SER A 411 9.56 -23.40 17.85
N LYS A 412 10.10 -22.33 17.25
CA LYS A 412 9.70 -21.83 15.91
C LYS A 412 10.84 -21.79 14.89
N LEU A 413 11.93 -22.50 15.15
CA LEU A 413 13.20 -22.36 14.42
C LEU A 413 13.40 -23.48 13.39
N THR A 414 13.55 -23.10 12.12
CA THR A 414 14.17 -23.95 11.10
C THR A 414 15.63 -23.52 10.95
N TYR A 415 16.55 -24.14 11.71
CA TYR A 415 17.99 -23.93 11.53
C TYR A 415 18.58 -25.08 10.70
N LYS A 416 19.31 -24.77 9.63
CA LYS A 416 20.14 -25.74 8.91
C LYS A 416 21.55 -25.17 8.70
N SER A 417 22.51 -25.85 9.31
CA SER A 417 23.97 -25.59 9.28
C SER A 417 24.58 -25.89 7.89
N TYR A 418 25.71 -25.23 7.59
CA TYR A 418 26.60 -25.40 6.40
C TYR A 418 26.95 -26.84 6.06
N ASN A 419 27.03 -27.75 7.03
CA ASN A 419 27.43 -29.13 6.75
C ASN A 419 26.29 -30.16 6.71
N SER A 420 25.06 -29.69 6.52
CA SER A 420 24.04 -30.61 6.00
C SER A 420 24.53 -31.04 4.61
N VAL A 421 24.68 -32.35 4.35
CA VAL A 421 24.94 -32.94 3.02
C VAL A 421 24.30 -32.04 1.96
N VAL A 422 25.04 -31.65 0.89
CA VAL A 422 24.51 -30.84 -0.22
C VAL A 422 23.18 -31.45 -0.68
N ASP A 423 22.12 -30.94 -0.09
CA ASP A 423 20.74 -31.27 -0.36
C ASP A 423 20.10 -29.97 -0.84
N LYS A 424 18.83 -30.05 -1.22
CA LYS A 424 18.14 -28.91 -1.84
C LYS A 424 17.85 -27.75 -0.86
N LEU A 425 18.47 -27.70 0.32
CA LEU A 425 18.22 -26.73 1.41
C LEU A 425 19.51 -26.03 1.92
N TYR A 426 20.61 -26.09 1.18
CA TYR A 426 21.87 -25.40 1.49
C TYR A 426 21.90 -23.95 0.97
N PHE A 427 22.31 -22.99 1.81
CA PHE A 427 22.33 -21.53 1.53
C PHE A 427 23.70 -20.87 1.74
N PRO A 428 24.53 -20.77 0.69
CA PRO A 428 25.80 -20.05 0.76
C PRO A 428 25.63 -18.55 1.10
N SER A 429 26.50 -18.01 1.95
CA SER A 429 26.30 -16.72 2.63
C SER A 429 26.81 -15.51 1.85
N LEU A 430 27.89 -15.66 1.07
CA LEU A 430 28.54 -14.55 0.33
C LEU A 430 28.13 -14.41 -1.13
N GLY A 431 27.29 -15.32 -1.58
CA GLY A 431 26.74 -15.39 -2.91
C GLY A 431 27.47 -14.78 -4.11
N HIS A 432 26.75 -13.90 -4.83
CA HIS A 432 27.25 -13.11 -5.95
C HIS A 432 28.16 -11.95 -5.52
N ILE A 433 28.25 -11.67 -4.22
CA ILE A 433 28.93 -10.49 -3.69
C ILE A 433 30.44 -10.73 -3.51
N HIS A 434 31.26 -9.93 -4.19
CA HIS A 434 32.71 -9.91 -3.94
C HIS A 434 33.04 -9.02 -2.73
N LEU A 435 33.90 -9.54 -1.86
CA LEU A 435 34.47 -8.83 -0.72
C LEU A 435 35.52 -7.87 -1.25
N ASP A 436 35.28 -6.56 -1.14
CA ASP A 436 36.29 -5.54 -1.43
C ASP A 436 37.13 -5.26 -0.18
N LEU A 437 37.84 -6.29 0.27
CA LEU A 437 38.74 -6.24 1.41
C LEU A 437 40.18 -6.44 0.91
N GLU A 438 41.15 -5.73 1.49
CA GLU A 438 42.55 -5.82 1.03
C GLU A 438 43.12 -7.24 1.17
N ALA A 439 42.76 -7.93 2.26
CA ALA A 439 43.20 -9.31 2.55
C ALA A 439 42.73 -10.34 1.51
N THR A 440 41.66 -10.09 0.75
CA THR A 440 41.17 -11.04 -0.27
C THR A 440 41.87 -10.91 -1.62
N ARG A 441 42.80 -9.95 -1.77
CA ARG A 441 43.46 -9.65 -3.06
C ARG A 441 44.72 -10.46 -3.33
N GLN A 442 45.30 -11.12 -2.33
CA GLN A 442 46.53 -11.90 -2.48
C GLN A 442 46.61 -13.05 -1.48
N ASN A 443 47.36 -14.09 -1.86
CA ASN A 443 47.63 -15.24 -1.00
C ASN A 443 49.00 -15.09 -0.31
N ILE A 444 49.07 -15.49 0.96
CA ILE A 444 50.29 -15.52 1.77
C ILE A 444 50.75 -16.96 2.02
N GLU A 445 52.05 -17.15 2.21
CA GLU A 445 52.66 -18.46 2.54
C GLU A 445 52.44 -18.85 4.02
N GLU A 446 51.17 -18.85 4.45
CA GLU A 446 50.71 -19.37 5.73
C GLU A 446 49.79 -20.59 5.53
N CYS A 447 49.77 -21.46 6.55
CA CYS A 447 48.83 -22.55 6.72
C CYS A 447 47.98 -22.25 7.96
N TRP A 448 46.67 -22.08 7.76
CA TRP A 448 45.75 -21.78 8.86
C TRP A 448 45.05 -23.06 9.32
N ILE A 449 44.90 -23.23 10.63
CA ILE A 449 44.27 -24.39 11.23
C ILE A 449 42.99 -23.95 11.93
N ILE A 450 41.86 -24.55 11.57
CA ILE A 450 40.56 -24.37 12.24
C ILE A 450 40.33 -25.57 13.15
N GLY A 451 40.17 -25.30 14.45
CA GLY A 451 40.01 -26.31 15.49
C GLY A 451 41.32 -26.73 16.16
N SER A 452 41.19 -27.60 17.16
CA SER A 452 42.31 -28.18 17.90
C SER A 452 42.28 -29.70 17.78
N SER A 453 43.38 -30.32 17.36
CA SER A 453 43.55 -31.76 17.47
C SER A 453 44.64 -32.07 18.49
N ASN A 454 44.29 -32.88 19.50
CA ASN A 454 45.24 -33.35 20.52
C ASN A 454 45.94 -34.67 20.11
N SER A 455 45.73 -35.15 18.88
CA SER A 455 46.35 -36.38 18.40
C SER A 455 47.77 -36.12 17.86
N PRO A 456 48.79 -36.87 18.34
CA PRO A 456 50.16 -36.80 17.79
C PRO A 456 50.21 -37.02 16.27
N PHE A 457 49.30 -37.85 15.73
CA PHE A 457 49.17 -38.10 14.29
C PHE A 457 48.68 -36.87 13.52
N SER A 458 47.77 -36.09 14.10
CA SER A 458 47.30 -34.85 13.48
C SER A 458 48.40 -33.80 13.41
N HIS A 459 49.25 -33.69 14.44
CA HIS A 459 50.38 -32.76 14.41
C HIS A 459 51.40 -33.11 13.32
N GLN A 460 51.76 -34.39 13.16
CA GLN A 460 52.65 -34.82 12.06
C GLN A 460 52.02 -34.58 10.69
N PHE A 461 50.73 -34.86 10.53
CA PHE A 461 50.01 -34.65 9.29
C PHE A 461 49.89 -33.16 8.91
N ILE A 462 49.56 -32.31 9.88
CA ILE A 462 49.53 -30.86 9.72
C ILE A 462 50.91 -30.33 9.34
N SER A 463 51.98 -30.84 9.96
CA SER A 463 53.36 -30.46 9.62
C SER A 463 53.74 -30.83 8.18
N LEU A 464 53.25 -31.98 7.67
CA LEU A 464 53.46 -32.39 6.28
C LEU A 464 52.68 -31.50 5.30
N LEU A 465 51.44 -31.16 5.61
CA LEU A 465 50.60 -30.29 4.78
C LEU A 465 51.08 -28.83 4.77
N ALA A 466 51.52 -28.32 5.92
CA ALA A 466 52.06 -26.97 6.02
C ALA A 466 53.38 -26.84 5.24
N GLY A 467 54.18 -27.90 5.14
CA GLY A 467 55.47 -27.86 4.45
C GLY A 467 56.38 -26.78 5.04
N SER A 468 56.78 -25.80 4.22
CA SER A 468 57.57 -24.63 4.65
C SER A 468 56.74 -23.40 5.04
N THR A 469 55.41 -23.48 4.98
CA THR A 469 54.53 -22.35 5.32
C THR A 469 54.45 -22.14 6.82
N LYS A 470 54.21 -20.89 7.23
CA LYS A 470 54.04 -20.55 8.64
C LYS A 470 52.66 -21.02 9.12
N VAL A 471 52.64 -21.81 10.19
CA VAL A 471 51.40 -22.35 10.77
C VAL A 471 50.76 -21.35 11.73
N ARG A 472 49.44 -21.15 11.59
CA ARG A 472 48.61 -20.31 12.48
C ARG A 472 47.37 -21.08 12.92
N ASN A 473 47.18 -21.22 14.22
CA ASN A 473 45.91 -21.73 14.77
C ASN A 473 44.91 -20.58 14.84
N LEU A 474 43.69 -20.83 14.37
CA LEU A 474 42.59 -19.87 14.39
C LEU A 474 41.60 -20.22 15.49
N GLU A 475 41.28 -19.23 16.31
CA GLU A 475 40.14 -19.25 17.22
C GLU A 475 39.10 -18.28 16.65
N ILE A 476 38.11 -18.81 15.94
CA ILE A 476 37.04 -18.02 15.32
C ILE A 476 35.73 -18.37 16.02
N THR A 477 35.13 -17.37 16.65
CA THR A 477 33.85 -17.49 17.36
C THR A 477 32.78 -16.54 16.83
N SER A 478 33.19 -15.45 16.18
CA SER A 478 32.33 -14.41 15.59
C SER A 478 32.88 -13.91 14.25
N LEU A 479 32.06 -13.22 13.46
CA LEU A 479 32.53 -12.54 12.24
C LEU A 479 33.58 -11.46 12.56
N LYS A 480 33.53 -10.86 13.75
CA LYS A 480 34.53 -9.89 14.22
C LYS A 480 35.92 -10.49 14.35
N ASP A 481 36.03 -11.78 14.67
CA ASP A 481 37.33 -12.48 14.74
C ASP A 481 37.93 -12.60 13.33
N ILE A 482 37.09 -12.82 12.32
CA ILE A 482 37.49 -12.87 10.90
C ILE A 482 37.89 -11.47 10.41
N ASP A 483 37.10 -10.44 10.73
CA ASP A 483 37.47 -9.06 10.43
C ASP A 483 38.84 -8.70 11.04
N SER A 484 39.05 -9.06 12.31
CA SER A 484 40.32 -8.85 13.01
C SER A 484 41.47 -9.60 12.32
N LEU A 485 41.23 -10.85 11.89
CA LEU A 485 42.19 -11.64 11.13
C LEU A 485 42.57 -10.94 9.82
N PHE A 486 41.60 -10.44 9.05
CA PHE A 486 41.84 -9.70 7.80
C PHE A 486 42.54 -8.36 7.99
N THR A 487 42.41 -7.72 9.15
CA THR A 487 43.19 -6.50 9.44
C THR A 487 44.65 -6.80 9.79
N VAL A 488 44.93 -7.97 10.37
CA VAL A 488 46.28 -8.36 10.82
C VAL A 488 47.07 -9.06 9.73
N THR A 489 46.41 -9.73 8.80
CA THR A 489 47.05 -10.48 7.72
C THR A 489 47.09 -9.65 6.44
N SER A 490 48.19 -9.72 5.70
CA SER A 490 48.31 -9.05 4.41
C SER A 490 47.65 -9.83 3.27
N GLY A 491 46.91 -10.91 3.56
CA GLY A 491 46.31 -11.80 2.56
C GLY A 491 45.63 -13.02 3.18
N LEU A 492 45.03 -13.85 2.32
CA LEU A 492 44.47 -15.16 2.65
C LEU A 492 45.55 -16.24 2.63
N PRO A 493 45.45 -17.32 3.43
CA PRO A 493 46.48 -18.35 3.48
C PRO A 493 46.48 -19.13 2.16
N LYS A 494 47.59 -19.81 1.90
CA LYS A 494 47.66 -20.76 0.78
C LYS A 494 46.81 -21.99 1.04
N ILE A 495 46.75 -22.42 2.29
CA ILE A 495 46.04 -23.62 2.73
C ILE A 495 45.34 -23.41 4.08
N ILE A 496 44.12 -23.91 4.20
CA ILE A 496 43.39 -24.06 5.46
C ILE A 496 43.22 -25.54 5.78
N VAL A 497 43.61 -25.94 6.98
CA VAL A 497 43.39 -27.29 7.50
C VAL A 497 42.24 -27.24 8.50
N ASN A 498 41.13 -27.90 8.19
CA ASN A 498 40.00 -28.06 9.11
C ASN A 498 40.15 -29.38 9.88
N THR A 499 40.18 -29.30 11.21
CA THR A 499 40.24 -30.45 12.11
C THR A 499 38.92 -30.80 12.78
N LYS A 500 37.87 -30.02 12.56
CA LYS A 500 36.54 -30.26 13.10
C LYS A 500 35.70 -31.05 12.12
N SER A 501 34.84 -31.91 12.66
CA SER A 501 33.79 -32.51 11.85
C SER A 501 32.74 -31.46 11.51
N ASP A 502 31.97 -31.80 10.50
CA ASP A 502 30.90 -31.00 9.94
C ASP A 502 29.85 -30.55 10.98
N GLY A 503 29.53 -31.39 11.96
CA GLY A 503 28.60 -31.04 13.04
C GLY A 503 29.17 -30.11 14.11
N GLU A 504 30.49 -29.89 14.13
CA GLU A 504 31.21 -29.17 15.21
C GLU A 504 31.67 -27.77 14.82
N LEU A 505 31.55 -27.40 13.53
CA LEU A 505 31.92 -26.08 13.04
C LEU A 505 30.88 -25.04 13.48
N SER A 506 31.33 -23.95 14.09
CA SER A 506 30.51 -22.76 14.34
C SER A 506 30.17 -22.02 13.05
N TYR A 507 29.14 -21.17 13.06
CA TYR A 507 28.75 -20.36 11.90
C TYR A 507 29.93 -19.55 11.33
N SER A 508 30.67 -18.87 12.19
CA SER A 508 31.83 -18.05 11.80
C SER A 508 32.96 -18.88 11.19
N GLU A 509 33.23 -20.09 11.69
CA GLU A 509 34.21 -20.99 11.08
C GLU A 509 33.77 -21.47 9.70
N GLN A 510 32.48 -21.72 9.50
CA GLN A 510 31.90 -22.07 8.20
C GLN A 510 32.08 -20.93 7.20
N ILE A 511 31.81 -19.69 7.63
CA ILE A 511 32.03 -18.50 6.80
C ILE A 511 33.51 -18.35 6.39
N MET A 512 34.46 -18.63 7.29
CA MET A 512 35.88 -18.60 6.92
C MET A 512 36.22 -19.62 5.82
N LEU A 513 35.64 -20.83 5.89
CA LEU A 513 35.80 -21.84 4.84
C LEU A 513 35.12 -21.43 3.52
N GLU A 514 33.93 -20.81 3.56
CA GLU A 514 33.27 -20.26 2.37
C GLU A 514 34.12 -19.17 1.68
N ILE A 515 34.73 -18.28 2.46
CA ILE A 515 35.65 -17.25 1.94
C ILE A 515 36.84 -17.93 1.27
N ALA A 516 37.45 -18.90 1.95
CA ALA A 516 38.58 -19.64 1.43
C ALA A 516 38.23 -20.31 0.08
N GLU A 517 37.09 -20.97 -0.03
CA GLU A 517 36.63 -21.56 -1.28
C GLU A 517 36.40 -20.50 -2.38
N LYS A 518 35.78 -19.36 -2.03
CA LYS A 518 35.46 -18.28 -2.98
C LYS A 518 36.70 -17.63 -3.59
N TYR A 519 37.79 -17.53 -2.83
CA TYR A 519 39.05 -16.91 -3.27
C TYR A 519 40.14 -17.95 -3.56
N ASP A 520 39.75 -19.17 -3.94
CA ASP A 520 40.64 -20.25 -4.41
C ASP A 520 41.77 -20.64 -3.42
N VAL A 521 41.51 -20.58 -2.11
CA VAL A 521 42.38 -21.10 -1.05
C VAL A 521 42.23 -22.62 -0.95
N GLU A 522 43.34 -23.34 -0.81
CA GLU A 522 43.30 -24.80 -0.66
C GLU A 522 42.72 -25.20 0.70
N ILE A 523 41.66 -26.01 0.74
CA ILE A 523 41.06 -26.50 1.99
C ILE A 523 41.34 -28.00 2.14
N ARG A 524 41.86 -28.41 3.31
CA ARG A 524 42.09 -29.82 3.68
C ARG A 524 41.31 -30.17 4.95
N ASN A 525 40.34 -31.07 4.83
CA ASN A 525 39.59 -31.59 5.97
C ASN A 525 40.20 -32.92 6.43
N ILE A 526 40.67 -32.99 7.69
CA ILE A 526 41.32 -34.19 8.23
C ILE A 526 40.35 -35.16 8.91
N THR A 527 39.08 -34.76 9.09
CA THR A 527 38.02 -35.60 9.67
C THR A 527 37.24 -36.38 8.61
N HIS A 528 37.38 -36.00 7.34
CA HIS A 528 36.81 -36.72 6.21
C HIS A 528 37.79 -37.76 5.66
N SER A 529 37.32 -38.99 5.45
CA SER A 529 38.07 -40.09 4.82
C SER A 529 38.33 -39.90 3.31
N GLN A 530 38.04 -38.72 2.75
CA GLN A 530 38.24 -38.36 1.35
C GLN A 530 39.53 -37.57 1.12
N LEU A 531 40.68 -38.16 1.43
CA LEU A 531 41.99 -37.58 1.09
C LEU A 531 42.27 -37.51 -0.44
N LEU A 532 41.28 -37.72 -1.31
CA LEU A 532 41.41 -37.64 -2.77
C LEU A 532 40.11 -37.10 -3.40
N TYR A 533 40.25 -36.14 -4.33
CA TYR A 533 39.23 -35.44 -5.15
C TYR A 533 38.50 -34.27 -4.44
N LEU A 534 38.42 -33.03 -4.93
CA LEU A 534 38.60 -32.43 -6.25
C LEU A 534 39.19 -31.01 -6.12
N LYS A 535 40.10 -30.66 -7.03
CA LYS A 535 40.27 -29.26 -7.46
C LYS A 535 38.99 -28.90 -8.24
N ARG A 536 38.02 -28.22 -7.61
CA ARG A 536 36.82 -27.72 -8.31
C ARG A 536 37.30 -26.69 -9.33
N SER A 537 37.31 -27.04 -10.61
CA SER A 537 37.57 -26.10 -11.69
C SER A 537 36.41 -25.10 -11.76
N ASN A 538 36.67 -23.85 -11.36
CA ASN A 538 35.73 -22.74 -11.45
C ASN A 538 35.59 -22.27 -12.92
N GLU A 539 34.86 -23.03 -13.74
CA GLU A 539 34.21 -22.46 -14.93
C GLU A 539 32.85 -21.91 -14.51
N LYS A 540 32.64 -20.59 -14.67
CA LYS A 540 31.41 -19.81 -14.33
C LYS A 540 30.46 -20.48 -13.33
N GLY A 541 30.73 -20.18 -12.05
CA GLY A 541 29.79 -20.19 -10.92
C GLY A 541 28.89 -21.41 -10.81
N ASN A 542 29.41 -22.55 -10.34
CA ASN A 542 28.57 -23.63 -9.80
C ASN A 542 27.61 -23.10 -8.71
N TYR A 543 28.02 -22.02 -8.04
CA TYR A 543 27.20 -21.17 -7.18
C TYR A 543 25.87 -20.76 -7.84
N ASP A 544 25.88 -20.05 -8.97
CA ASP A 544 24.66 -19.54 -9.61
C ASP A 544 23.72 -20.68 -10.01
N LYS A 545 24.27 -21.81 -10.49
CA LYS A 545 23.47 -22.97 -10.93
C LYS A 545 22.79 -23.72 -9.80
N GLN A 546 23.36 -23.73 -8.59
CA GLN A 546 22.81 -24.47 -7.45
C GLN A 546 22.06 -23.57 -6.46
N PHE A 547 22.45 -22.30 -6.38
CA PHE A 547 21.90 -21.35 -5.43
C PHE A 547 20.45 -20.99 -5.73
N PHE A 548 20.15 -20.50 -6.95
CA PHE A 548 18.78 -20.08 -7.28
C PHE A 548 17.74 -21.20 -7.09
N PRO A 549 17.97 -22.45 -7.57
CA PRO A 549 17.05 -23.55 -7.30
C PRO A 549 16.90 -23.90 -5.81
N SER A 550 17.98 -23.79 -5.03
CA SER A 550 17.92 -24.03 -3.58
C SER A 550 17.14 -22.92 -2.89
N TRP A 551 17.36 -21.66 -3.28
CA TRP A 551 16.69 -20.48 -2.74
C TRP A 551 15.19 -20.52 -3.01
N GLU A 552 14.77 -20.76 -4.25
CA GLU A 552 13.37 -20.97 -4.58
C GLU A 552 12.74 -22.10 -3.76
N LYS A 553 13.46 -23.21 -3.57
CA LYS A 553 12.95 -24.32 -2.77
C LYS A 553 12.86 -23.97 -1.29
N PHE A 554 13.78 -23.20 -0.74
CA PHE A 554 13.69 -22.70 0.62
C PHE A 554 12.57 -21.71 0.80
N LEU A 555 12.36 -20.83 -0.19
CA LEU A 555 11.22 -19.94 -0.21
C LEU A 555 9.91 -20.74 -0.19
N GLN A 556 9.80 -21.79 -1.00
CA GLN A 556 8.65 -22.70 -0.98
C GLN A 556 8.49 -23.36 0.39
N ASN A 557 9.52 -24.05 0.90
CA ASN A 557 9.38 -24.84 2.12
C ASN A 557 9.13 -24.01 3.39
N ASN A 558 9.60 -22.76 3.43
CA ASN A 558 9.47 -21.93 4.63
C ASN A 558 8.39 -20.86 4.47
N PHE A 559 8.12 -20.36 3.27
CA PHE A 559 7.22 -19.22 3.09
C PHE A 559 5.96 -19.54 2.26
N SER A 560 5.80 -20.74 1.69
CA SER A 560 4.52 -21.12 1.08
C SER A 560 3.50 -21.60 2.13
N HIS A 561 2.74 -20.67 2.69
CA HIS A 561 1.45 -21.01 3.29
C HIS A 561 0.42 -21.22 2.16
N ASN A 562 -0.13 -22.44 2.08
CA ASN A 562 -1.23 -22.88 1.21
C ASN A 562 -1.25 -22.28 -0.19
N SER A 563 -0.72 -23.05 -1.15
CA SER A 563 -0.99 -22.93 -2.58
C SER A 563 -2.45 -23.25 -2.92
N GLN A 564 -3.39 -22.46 -2.41
CA GLN A 564 -4.66 -22.25 -3.08
C GLN A 564 -4.69 -20.79 -3.51
N ASN A 565 -4.31 -20.62 -4.78
CA ASN A 565 -4.38 -19.41 -5.59
C ASN A 565 -3.39 -18.30 -5.23
N PHE A 566 -2.28 -18.30 -5.98
CA PHE A 566 -1.69 -17.06 -6.49
C PHE A 566 -2.29 -16.78 -7.86
#